data_AF-A0A453GRC6-F1
#
_entry.id   AF-A0A453GRC6-F1
#
_cell.length_a   1.000
_cell.length_b   1.000
_cell.length_c   1.000
_cell.angle_alpha   90.00
_cell.angle_beta   90.00
_cell.angle_gamma   90.00
#
_symmetry.space_group_name_H-M   'P 1'
#
loop_
_entity.id
_entity.type
_entity.pdbx_description
1 polymer ?
#
loop_
_entity_poly.entity_id
_entity_poly.type
_entity_poly.pdbx_seq_one_letter_code
_entity_poly.pdbx_strand_id
1 'polypeptide(L)'
;AQERDDVSWNALVSGYVRAGAHDDMLRVFALMRRSGIGLNSFALGSVIKCCAGSDDSVRDIAAAVHGCVVKAGLDSDVFLASAMVDMYAKKGALSEAVALFKSVHDPNVVVFNAMIAGLCRDGAAVGMDVLREALCLYSEVQSQGMEPTEFTFSSVIRACNLAGDLEFGKQIHGQVIKYCFQGDDFIGSPLIDLYFNSGCMEDGFRCFRSLPKQDVVTWTAMISGCVQNELFERALTLFHELLAAGLKPDPFTISTVMNACASLAVARTGEQIQCFATKSGFGRFTAIGNSCIHMYARSGDVDAAVRRFQEMELHDVVSWSAIISSHAQHGCAREALRFFSEMVDAKVVPNEITFLGVLTACSHGGLVDEGLRYYEIMQEEYALSPTIKHCTCVVDLLGRAGRLGDAEAFIRDSIFHDEPVIWRSLLASCRIHRDMERGQLVADRIMELQPSSSASYVNLYNIYLDAGELSLASKIRDVMKERGVKKEPGLSWIELRSGVHSFVAGDKSHPESNTIYSKLAEMLSKIDKLTATDTSGTKSDDITRNEQSWMNWHSEKLAVALGLIHLPQPAPIRVMKNLRVCRDCHLAMKLISKSENREIILRDAIRFHHFRDGSCSCADYW
;
A
#
# COMPACT_ATOMS: atom_id res chain seq x y z
N ALA A 1 43.53 36.10 -24.65
CA ALA A 1 43.03 35.07 -23.72
C ALA A 1 43.64 33.75 -24.16
N GLN A 2 44.31 33.02 -23.26
CA GLN A 2 44.92 31.72 -23.59
C GLN A 2 43.88 30.81 -24.25
N GLU A 3 44.21 30.24 -25.41
CA GLU A 3 43.42 29.17 -26.02
C GLU A 3 43.31 28.02 -25.02
N ARG A 4 42.07 27.70 -24.63
CA ARG A 4 41.77 26.54 -23.79
C ARG A 4 41.97 25.28 -24.63
N ASP A 5 42.72 24.33 -24.12
CA ASP A 5 42.92 23.01 -24.73
C ASP A 5 41.75 22.05 -24.42
N ASP A 6 41.75 20.89 -25.08
CA ASP A 6 40.70 19.86 -24.96
C ASP A 6 40.46 19.43 -23.50
N VAL A 7 41.52 19.35 -22.70
CA VAL A 7 41.46 18.94 -21.29
C VAL A 7 40.73 20.00 -20.45
N SER A 8 41.04 21.28 -20.68
CA SER A 8 40.38 22.40 -20.00
C SER A 8 38.88 22.47 -20.30
N TRP A 9 38.49 22.22 -21.56
CA TRP A 9 37.07 22.18 -21.94
C TRP A 9 36.34 20.97 -21.35
N ASN A 10 36.95 19.79 -21.38
CA ASN A 10 36.37 18.58 -20.79
C ASN A 10 36.16 18.74 -19.28
N ALA A 11 37.11 19.35 -18.57
CA ALA A 11 36.98 19.65 -17.15
C ALA A 11 35.84 20.64 -16.86
N LEU A 12 35.68 21.68 -17.69
CA LEU A 12 34.57 22.64 -17.59
C LEU A 12 33.22 21.96 -17.78
N VAL A 13 33.05 21.17 -18.85
CA VAL A 13 31.81 20.41 -19.11
C VAL A 13 31.52 19.47 -17.96
N SER A 14 32.50 18.66 -17.53
CA SER A 14 32.34 17.74 -16.40
C SER A 14 32.01 18.46 -15.07
N GLY A 15 32.54 19.66 -14.87
CA GLY A 15 32.26 20.50 -13.71
C GLY A 15 30.79 20.95 -13.66
N TYR A 16 30.26 21.47 -14.77
CA TYR A 16 28.85 21.86 -14.85
C TYR A 16 27.90 20.67 -14.75
N VAL A 17 28.26 19.51 -15.32
CA VAL A 17 27.50 18.26 -15.14
C VAL A 17 27.44 17.86 -13.67
N ARG A 18 28.57 17.90 -12.95
CA ARG A 18 28.60 17.59 -11.51
C ARG A 18 27.82 18.59 -10.66
N ALA A 19 27.73 19.84 -11.10
CA ALA A 19 26.94 20.88 -10.44
C ALA A 19 25.43 20.82 -10.75
N GLY A 20 24.98 19.93 -11.66
CA GLY A 20 23.58 19.85 -12.08
C GLY A 20 23.08 21.05 -12.90
N ALA A 21 24.00 21.89 -13.41
CA ALA A 21 23.67 23.08 -14.19
C ALA A 21 23.51 22.73 -15.68
N HIS A 22 22.37 22.12 -16.02
CA HIS A 22 22.09 21.53 -17.34
C HIS A 22 22.18 22.56 -18.49
N ASP A 23 21.57 23.74 -18.34
CA ASP A 23 21.57 24.77 -19.37
C ASP A 23 22.95 25.38 -19.61
N ASP A 24 23.70 25.63 -18.52
CA ASP A 24 25.05 26.18 -18.61
C ASP A 24 26.03 25.17 -19.20
N MET A 25 25.87 23.88 -18.88
CA MET A 25 26.61 22.80 -19.51
C MET A 25 26.42 22.81 -21.03
N LEU A 26 25.17 22.89 -21.51
CA LEU A 26 24.87 22.90 -22.95
C LEU A 26 25.44 24.14 -23.65
N ARG A 27 25.40 25.32 -22.99
CA ARG A 27 26.02 26.55 -23.50
C ARG A 27 27.54 26.41 -23.63
N VAL A 28 28.19 25.83 -22.61
CA VAL A 28 29.64 25.60 -22.60
C VAL A 28 30.03 24.57 -23.67
N PHE A 29 29.25 23.52 -23.84
CA PHE A 29 29.45 22.52 -24.89
C PHE A 29 29.29 23.14 -26.30
N ALA A 30 28.29 23.99 -26.51
CA ALA A 30 28.13 24.72 -27.77
C ALA A 30 29.32 25.67 -28.04
N LEU A 31 29.87 26.32 -27.00
CA LEU A 31 31.02 27.21 -27.11
C LEU A 31 32.31 26.44 -27.43
N MET A 32 32.51 25.26 -26.83
CA MET A 32 33.60 24.35 -27.16
C MET A 32 33.58 24.00 -28.66
N ARG A 33 32.40 23.67 -29.19
CA ARG A 33 32.22 23.37 -30.63
C ARG A 33 32.49 24.55 -31.54
N ARG A 34 32.04 25.76 -31.15
CA ARG A 34 32.30 27.00 -31.92
C ARG A 34 33.77 27.40 -31.91
N SER A 35 34.52 26.97 -30.90
CA SER A 35 35.97 27.22 -30.78
C SER A 35 36.81 26.28 -31.65
N GLY A 36 36.19 25.42 -32.47
CA GLY A 36 36.88 24.55 -33.42
C GLY A 36 37.49 23.28 -32.81
N ILE A 37 37.22 23.00 -31.53
CA ILE A 37 37.75 21.82 -30.85
C ILE A 37 36.95 20.57 -31.23
N GLY A 38 37.68 19.50 -31.55
CA GLY A 38 37.12 18.19 -31.90
C GLY A 38 36.36 17.56 -30.74
N LEU A 39 35.31 16.81 -31.06
CA LEU A 39 34.60 16.01 -30.07
C LEU A 39 35.41 14.76 -29.73
N ASN A 40 35.52 14.45 -28.44
CA ASN A 40 36.16 13.23 -27.94
C ASN A 40 35.22 12.48 -26.99
N SER A 41 35.55 11.22 -26.71
CA SER A 41 34.70 10.31 -25.93
C SER A 41 34.44 10.80 -24.50
N PHE A 42 35.38 11.51 -23.88
CA PHE A 42 35.21 12.05 -22.52
C PHE A 42 34.23 13.23 -22.46
N ALA A 43 34.32 14.15 -23.43
CA ALA A 43 33.41 15.28 -23.56
C ALA A 43 31.97 14.78 -23.77
N LEU A 44 31.79 13.91 -24.78
CA LEU A 44 30.50 13.37 -25.15
C LEU A 44 29.92 12.47 -24.04
N GLY A 45 30.73 11.61 -23.41
CA GLY A 45 30.28 10.77 -22.29
C GLY A 45 29.77 11.59 -21.10
N SER A 46 30.41 12.72 -20.80
CA SER A 46 29.94 13.63 -19.74
C SER A 46 28.59 14.27 -20.10
N VAL A 47 28.41 14.68 -21.36
CA VAL A 47 27.15 15.24 -21.85
C VAL A 47 26.04 14.18 -21.87
N ILE A 48 26.33 12.95 -22.33
CA ILE A 48 25.38 11.83 -22.35
C ILE A 48 24.91 11.50 -20.94
N LYS A 49 25.82 11.40 -19.97
CA LYS A 49 25.48 11.13 -18.56
C LYS A 49 24.56 12.22 -17.98
N CYS A 50 24.75 13.47 -18.40
CA CYS A 50 23.88 14.58 -18.03
C CYS A 50 22.49 14.46 -18.67
N CYS A 51 22.45 14.11 -19.96
CA CYS A 51 21.20 13.89 -20.70
C CYS A 51 20.39 12.70 -20.14
N ALA A 52 21.05 11.77 -19.46
CA ALA A 52 20.43 10.65 -18.78
C ALA A 52 19.63 11.04 -17.51
N GLY A 53 19.68 12.31 -17.07
CA GLY A 53 18.90 12.82 -15.94
C GLY A 53 17.39 12.88 -16.20
N SER A 54 16.60 13.05 -15.13
CA SER A 54 15.13 12.90 -15.08
C SER A 54 14.30 14.05 -15.67
N ASP A 55 14.91 14.99 -16.40
CA ASP A 55 14.18 16.13 -16.99
C ASP A 55 13.68 15.79 -18.41
N ASP A 56 12.36 15.80 -18.60
CA ASP A 56 11.69 15.46 -19.87
C ASP A 56 12.02 16.44 -21.00
N SER A 57 12.47 17.66 -20.68
CA SER A 57 12.89 18.67 -21.64
C SER A 57 14.13 18.29 -22.48
N VAL A 58 14.80 17.17 -22.14
CA VAL A 58 16.11 16.77 -22.68
C VAL A 58 16.03 15.57 -23.64
N ARG A 59 14.83 15.07 -23.98
CA ARG A 59 14.69 13.91 -24.89
C ARG A 59 15.21 14.20 -26.30
N ASP A 60 14.95 15.41 -26.81
CA ASP A 60 15.45 15.85 -28.13
C ASP A 60 16.97 16.06 -28.13
N ILE A 61 17.54 16.41 -26.97
CA ILE A 61 18.97 16.63 -26.79
C ILE A 61 19.72 15.30 -26.77
N ALA A 62 19.17 14.27 -26.14
CA ALA A 62 19.72 12.91 -26.16
C ALA A 62 19.94 12.39 -27.60
N ALA A 63 18.94 12.54 -28.47
CA ALA A 63 19.03 12.16 -29.88
C ALA A 63 20.05 13.03 -30.64
N ALA A 64 20.10 14.34 -30.37
CA ALA A 64 21.09 15.23 -30.97
C ALA A 64 22.54 14.90 -30.57
N VAL A 65 22.75 14.50 -29.31
CA VAL A 65 24.06 14.07 -28.80
C VAL A 65 24.47 12.73 -29.42
N HIS A 66 23.54 11.76 -29.55
CA HIS A 66 23.78 10.54 -30.33
C HIS A 66 24.22 10.87 -31.77
N GLY A 67 23.51 11.77 -32.45
CA GLY A 67 23.91 12.23 -33.79
C GLY A 67 25.32 12.86 -33.83
N CYS A 68 25.74 13.52 -32.76
CA CYS A 68 27.10 14.05 -32.63
C CYS A 68 28.15 12.94 -32.47
N VAL A 69 27.86 11.86 -31.74
CA VAL A 69 28.73 10.68 -31.59
C VAL A 69 28.97 10.02 -32.95
N VAL A 70 27.90 9.77 -33.71
CA VAL A 70 27.97 9.16 -35.05
C VAL A 70 28.71 10.07 -36.02
N LYS A 71 28.40 11.38 -36.02
CA LYS A 71 29.09 12.35 -36.90
C LYS A 71 30.59 12.49 -36.58
N ALA A 72 30.97 12.29 -35.32
CA ALA A 72 32.37 12.29 -34.90
C ALA A 72 33.10 10.98 -35.23
N GLY A 73 32.40 9.95 -35.72
CA GLY A 73 32.96 8.62 -35.97
C GLY A 73 33.34 7.87 -34.69
N LEU A 74 32.65 8.17 -33.59
CA LEU A 74 32.89 7.57 -32.26
C LEU A 74 31.80 6.56 -31.88
N ASP A 75 31.01 6.10 -32.85
CA ASP A 75 29.92 5.13 -32.69
C ASP A 75 30.39 3.71 -32.37
N SER A 76 31.66 3.39 -32.65
CA SER A 76 32.30 2.14 -32.24
C SER A 76 32.93 2.19 -30.83
N ASP A 77 32.90 3.34 -30.16
CA ASP A 77 33.47 3.49 -28.82
C ASP A 77 32.57 2.84 -27.76
N VAL A 78 33.07 1.76 -27.15
CA VAL A 78 32.36 0.95 -26.15
C VAL A 78 32.00 1.76 -24.89
N PHE A 79 32.81 2.75 -24.51
CA PHE A 79 32.52 3.63 -23.37
C PHE A 79 31.31 4.52 -23.68
N LEU A 80 31.26 5.13 -24.87
CA LEU A 80 30.11 5.92 -25.31
C LEU A 80 28.87 5.05 -25.49
N ALA A 81 29.02 3.85 -26.06
CA ALA A 81 27.92 2.90 -26.23
C ALA A 81 27.27 2.54 -24.88
N SER A 82 28.06 2.21 -23.85
CA SER A 82 27.53 1.91 -22.51
C SER A 82 26.76 3.09 -21.90
N ALA A 83 27.29 4.31 -22.03
CA ALA A 83 26.65 5.52 -21.53
C ALA A 83 25.35 5.84 -22.27
N MET A 84 25.30 5.58 -23.58
CA MET A 84 24.13 5.82 -24.42
C MET A 84 23.03 4.78 -24.19
N VAL A 85 23.38 3.50 -23.99
CA VAL A 85 22.42 2.46 -23.60
C VAL A 85 21.76 2.83 -22.27
N ASP A 86 22.54 3.20 -21.24
CA ASP A 86 21.99 3.65 -19.95
C ASP A 86 21.13 4.92 -20.11
N MET A 87 21.54 5.87 -20.96
CA MET A 87 20.80 7.10 -21.22
C MET A 87 19.44 6.84 -21.89
N TYR A 88 19.38 6.03 -22.94
CA TYR A 88 18.12 5.64 -23.58
C TYR A 88 17.22 4.87 -22.62
N ALA A 89 17.77 3.93 -21.87
CA ALA A 89 17.02 3.19 -20.85
C ALA A 89 16.45 4.11 -19.76
N LYS A 90 17.20 5.11 -19.28
CA LYS A 90 16.72 6.12 -18.31
C LYS A 90 15.60 6.99 -18.84
N LYS A 91 15.54 7.21 -20.14
CA LYS A 91 14.49 7.99 -20.82
C LYS A 91 13.26 7.15 -21.20
N GLY A 92 13.21 5.88 -20.82
CA GLY A 92 12.12 4.97 -21.18
C GLY A 92 12.13 4.51 -22.65
N ALA A 93 13.19 4.83 -23.40
CA ALA A 93 13.36 4.47 -24.81
C ALA A 93 14.10 3.12 -24.94
N LEU A 94 13.47 2.06 -24.42
CA LEU A 94 14.10 0.73 -24.32
C LEU A 94 14.39 0.11 -25.70
N SER A 95 13.52 0.35 -26.69
CA SER A 95 13.73 -0.12 -28.07
C SER A 95 15.04 0.41 -28.67
N GLU A 96 15.32 1.69 -28.46
CA GLU A 96 16.51 2.38 -28.93
C GLU A 96 17.75 1.89 -28.18
N ALA A 97 17.64 1.63 -26.87
CA ALA A 97 18.71 1.03 -26.08
C ALA A 97 19.07 -0.37 -26.60
N VAL A 98 18.08 -1.24 -26.87
CA VAL A 98 18.29 -2.58 -27.43
C VAL A 98 18.90 -2.52 -28.84
N ALA A 99 18.41 -1.62 -29.69
CA ALA A 99 18.95 -1.45 -31.05
C ALA A 99 20.41 -1.00 -31.01
N LEU A 100 20.75 -0.05 -30.14
CA LEU A 100 22.12 0.41 -29.96
C LEU A 100 23.01 -0.72 -29.42
N PHE A 101 22.56 -1.45 -28.39
CA PHE A 101 23.28 -2.59 -27.83
C PHE A 101 23.64 -3.64 -28.91
N LYS A 102 22.66 -3.99 -29.76
CA LYS A 102 22.86 -4.95 -30.88
C LYS A 102 23.80 -4.44 -31.97
N SER A 103 24.03 -3.13 -32.06
CA SER A 103 24.96 -2.53 -33.02
C SER A 103 26.41 -2.48 -32.54
N VAL A 104 26.65 -2.66 -31.24
CA VAL A 104 28.01 -2.64 -30.68
C VAL A 104 28.75 -3.90 -31.10
N HIS A 105 29.88 -3.73 -31.79
CA HIS A 105 30.79 -4.82 -32.10
C HIS A 105 31.65 -5.13 -30.87
N ASP A 106 31.66 -6.39 -30.42
CA ASP A 106 32.42 -6.87 -29.25
C ASP A 106 32.09 -6.12 -27.93
N PRO A 107 30.83 -6.19 -27.46
CA PRO A 107 30.41 -5.50 -26.23
C PRO A 107 31.10 -6.10 -24.99
N ASN A 108 31.71 -5.23 -24.17
CA ASN A 108 32.29 -5.65 -22.89
C ASN A 108 31.24 -5.76 -21.78
N VAL A 109 31.66 -6.26 -20.61
CA VAL A 109 30.79 -6.45 -19.43
C VAL A 109 30.05 -5.17 -18.99
N VAL A 110 30.61 -3.98 -19.22
CA VAL A 110 29.98 -2.70 -18.86
C VAL A 110 28.79 -2.40 -19.75
N VAL A 111 28.87 -2.68 -21.05
CA VAL A 111 27.75 -2.53 -21.99
C VAL A 111 26.63 -3.53 -21.67
N PHE A 112 26.97 -4.78 -21.37
CA PHE A 112 26.00 -5.78 -20.90
C PHE A 112 25.32 -5.34 -19.60
N ASN A 113 26.08 -4.86 -18.60
CA ASN A 113 25.52 -4.36 -17.34
C ASN A 113 24.55 -3.20 -17.57
N ALA A 114 24.89 -2.25 -18.45
CA ALA A 114 24.02 -1.14 -18.80
C ALA A 114 22.71 -1.62 -19.44
N MET A 115 22.78 -2.63 -20.33
CA MET A 115 21.62 -3.21 -20.97
C MET A 115 20.74 -3.99 -19.98
N ILE A 116 21.33 -4.88 -19.16
CA ILE A 116 20.61 -5.65 -18.13
C ILE A 116 19.94 -4.71 -17.12
N ALA A 117 20.66 -3.71 -16.62
CA ALA A 117 20.10 -2.70 -15.71
C ALA A 117 18.97 -1.89 -16.38
N GLY A 118 19.10 -1.58 -17.67
CA GLY A 118 18.08 -0.91 -18.47
C GLY A 118 16.81 -1.73 -18.63
N LEU A 119 16.93 -3.03 -18.90
CA LEU A 119 15.80 -3.97 -18.98
C LEU A 119 15.06 -4.09 -17.63
N CYS A 120 15.77 -3.90 -16.51
CA CYS A 120 15.23 -4.03 -15.15
C CYS A 120 14.75 -2.70 -14.53
N ARG A 121 14.70 -1.61 -15.29
CA ARG A 121 14.40 -0.28 -14.71
C ARG A 121 12.95 -0.11 -14.29
N ASP A 122 12.01 -0.51 -15.14
CA ASP A 122 10.57 -0.30 -14.91
C ASP A 122 9.83 -1.63 -14.70
N GLY A 123 9.99 -2.21 -13.51
CA GLY A 123 9.40 -3.51 -13.18
C GLY A 123 7.87 -3.58 -13.28
N ALA A 124 7.17 -2.44 -13.27
CA ALA A 124 5.71 -2.39 -13.37
C ALA A 124 5.21 -2.35 -14.83
N ALA A 125 6.03 -1.87 -15.77
CA ALA A 125 5.71 -1.79 -17.19
C ALA A 125 6.40 -2.87 -18.05
N VAL A 126 7.37 -3.59 -17.48
CA VAL A 126 8.21 -4.56 -18.20
C VAL A 126 7.57 -5.97 -18.17
N GLY A 127 7.31 -6.51 -19.36
CA GLY A 127 6.79 -7.88 -19.51
C GLY A 127 7.81 -8.96 -19.12
N MET A 128 7.32 -10.14 -18.71
CA MET A 128 8.16 -11.27 -18.30
C MET A 128 9.20 -11.70 -19.36
N ASP A 129 8.91 -11.47 -20.64
CA ASP A 129 9.83 -11.79 -21.74
C ASP A 129 11.09 -10.91 -21.72
N VAL A 130 10.96 -9.65 -21.32
CA VAL A 130 12.08 -8.69 -21.23
C VAL A 130 12.95 -9.01 -20.02
N LEU A 131 12.36 -9.44 -18.91
CA LEU A 131 13.11 -9.93 -17.75
C LEU A 131 13.87 -11.22 -18.09
N ARG A 132 13.26 -12.11 -18.88
CA ARG A 132 13.94 -13.30 -19.41
C ARG A 132 15.10 -12.92 -20.33
N GLU A 133 14.93 -11.92 -21.17
CA GLU A 133 16.02 -11.39 -22.02
C GLU A 133 17.20 -10.88 -21.16
N ALA A 134 16.93 -10.20 -20.05
CA ALA A 134 17.98 -9.77 -19.12
C ALA A 134 18.77 -10.95 -18.53
N LEU A 135 18.09 -12.04 -18.17
CA LEU A 135 18.75 -13.27 -17.68
C LEU A 135 19.51 -14.01 -18.81
N CYS A 136 19.00 -13.98 -20.04
CA CYS A 136 19.69 -14.50 -21.21
C CYS A 136 20.98 -13.72 -21.51
N LEU A 137 20.96 -12.39 -21.42
CA LEU A 137 22.15 -11.56 -21.57
C LEU A 137 23.22 -11.90 -20.53
N TYR A 138 22.84 -12.22 -19.29
CA TYR A 138 23.81 -12.72 -18.31
C TYR A 138 24.42 -14.07 -18.70
N SER A 139 23.61 -14.98 -19.24
CA SER A 139 24.11 -16.27 -19.76
C SER A 139 25.11 -16.06 -20.90
N GLU A 140 24.93 -15.02 -21.70
CA GLU A 140 25.86 -14.61 -22.76
C GLU A 140 27.16 -14.01 -22.19
N VAL A 141 27.09 -13.18 -21.15
CA VAL A 141 28.28 -12.71 -20.42
C VAL A 141 29.15 -13.89 -19.98
N GLN A 142 28.51 -14.94 -19.45
CA GLN A 142 29.21 -16.15 -19.01
C GLN A 142 29.77 -16.98 -20.19
N SER A 143 29.01 -17.13 -21.28
CA SER A 143 29.43 -17.96 -22.42
C SER A 143 30.59 -17.35 -23.21
N GLN A 144 30.68 -16.02 -23.21
CA GLN A 144 31.81 -15.27 -23.79
C GLN A 144 33.03 -15.21 -22.84
N GLY A 145 32.94 -15.81 -21.64
CA GLY A 145 34.06 -15.88 -20.69
C GLY A 145 34.41 -14.53 -20.03
N MET A 146 33.49 -13.56 -20.07
CA MET A 146 33.66 -12.29 -19.37
C MET A 146 33.51 -12.49 -17.85
N GLU A 147 34.39 -11.86 -17.08
CA GLU A 147 34.29 -11.89 -15.62
C GLU A 147 33.14 -10.98 -15.13
N PRO A 148 32.15 -11.52 -14.38
CA PRO A 148 31.11 -10.70 -13.79
C PRO A 148 31.66 -9.72 -12.76
N THR A 149 31.05 -8.54 -12.69
CA THR A 149 31.36 -7.49 -11.71
C THR A 149 30.26 -7.41 -10.64
N GLU A 150 30.49 -6.65 -9.58
CA GLU A 150 29.49 -6.28 -8.58
C GLU A 150 28.22 -5.67 -9.22
N PHE A 151 28.39 -4.84 -10.26
CA PHE A 151 27.27 -4.26 -11.01
C PHE A 151 26.51 -5.30 -11.84
N THR A 152 27.22 -6.32 -12.35
CA THR A 152 26.60 -7.44 -13.07
C THR A 152 25.69 -8.21 -12.12
N PHE A 153 26.21 -8.63 -10.96
CA PHE A 153 25.44 -9.38 -9.98
C PHE A 153 24.26 -8.57 -9.43
N SER A 154 24.46 -7.30 -9.08
CA SER A 154 23.40 -6.42 -8.60
C SER A 154 22.24 -6.31 -9.62
N SER A 155 22.57 -6.14 -10.90
CA SER A 155 21.58 -6.03 -11.99
C SER A 155 20.83 -7.34 -12.25
N VAL A 156 21.53 -8.47 -12.23
CA VAL A 156 20.93 -9.79 -12.48
C VAL A 156 20.09 -10.26 -11.30
N ILE A 157 20.51 -10.00 -10.06
CA ILE A 157 19.68 -10.28 -8.87
C ILE A 157 18.40 -9.45 -8.93
N ARG A 158 18.49 -8.17 -9.31
CA ARG A 158 17.30 -7.33 -9.53
C ARG A 158 16.38 -7.93 -10.60
N ALA A 159 16.91 -8.45 -11.70
CA ALA A 159 16.13 -9.17 -12.71
C ALA A 159 15.40 -10.39 -12.12
N CYS A 160 16.07 -11.17 -11.27
CA CYS A 160 15.47 -12.31 -10.55
C CYS A 160 14.33 -11.85 -9.64
N ASN A 161 14.52 -10.75 -8.89
CA ASN A 161 13.52 -10.19 -7.98
C ASN A 161 12.26 -9.76 -8.73
N LEU A 162 12.42 -9.10 -9.88
CA LEU A 162 11.32 -8.68 -10.73
C LEU A 162 10.61 -9.87 -11.38
N ALA A 163 11.35 -10.91 -11.76
CA ALA A 163 10.81 -12.11 -12.38
C ALA A 163 10.18 -13.08 -11.37
N GLY A 164 10.44 -12.90 -10.06
CA GLY A 164 10.07 -13.86 -9.02
C GLY A 164 10.80 -15.20 -9.12
N ASP A 165 11.96 -15.26 -9.81
CA ASP A 165 12.71 -16.50 -10.03
C ASP A 165 13.75 -16.72 -8.90
N LEU A 166 13.27 -17.24 -7.77
CA LEU A 166 14.10 -17.54 -6.61
C LEU A 166 15.19 -18.57 -6.91
N GLU A 167 14.90 -19.58 -7.73
CA GLU A 167 15.84 -20.67 -7.98
C GLU A 167 17.02 -20.23 -8.84
N PHE A 168 16.78 -19.39 -9.85
CA PHE A 168 17.86 -18.73 -10.58
C PHE A 168 18.59 -17.75 -9.66
N GLY A 169 17.88 -16.96 -8.85
CA GLY A 169 18.48 -16.07 -7.87
C GLY A 169 19.43 -16.77 -6.88
N LYS A 170 19.10 -17.97 -6.40
CA LYS A 170 19.98 -18.80 -5.55
C LYS A 170 21.26 -19.22 -6.28
N GLN A 171 21.17 -19.55 -7.57
CA GLN A 171 22.36 -19.87 -8.38
C GLN A 171 23.27 -18.64 -8.51
N ILE A 172 22.69 -17.46 -8.73
CA ILE A 172 23.43 -16.20 -8.79
C ILE A 172 24.07 -15.88 -7.43
N HIS A 173 23.36 -16.06 -6.32
CA HIS A 173 23.92 -15.88 -4.98
C HIS A 173 25.09 -16.86 -4.71
N GLY A 174 24.99 -18.13 -5.15
CA GLY A 174 26.13 -19.05 -5.10
C GLY A 174 27.35 -18.55 -5.88
N GLN A 175 27.14 -17.90 -7.02
CA GLN A 175 28.21 -17.27 -7.79
C GLN A 175 28.77 -16.03 -7.10
N VAL A 176 27.95 -15.17 -6.50
CA VAL A 176 28.41 -14.04 -5.68
C VAL A 176 29.40 -14.50 -4.62
N ILE A 177 29.10 -15.60 -3.92
CA ILE A 177 30.00 -16.20 -2.94
C ILE A 177 31.28 -16.74 -3.60
N LYS A 178 31.15 -17.45 -4.73
CA LYS A 178 32.29 -17.99 -5.49
C LYS A 178 33.27 -16.89 -5.94
N TYR A 179 32.77 -15.74 -6.36
CA TYR A 179 33.55 -14.60 -6.82
C TYR A 179 33.90 -13.60 -5.69
N CYS A 180 33.61 -13.94 -4.43
CA CYS A 180 33.94 -13.15 -3.25
C CYS A 180 33.26 -11.76 -3.16
N PHE A 181 32.07 -11.58 -3.78
CA PHE A 181 31.30 -10.34 -3.75
C PHE A 181 30.27 -10.24 -2.60
N GLN A 182 30.24 -11.21 -1.67
CA GLN A 182 29.27 -11.24 -0.57
C GLN A 182 29.37 -10.04 0.39
N GLY A 183 30.53 -9.40 0.45
CA GLY A 183 30.78 -8.23 1.30
C GLY A 183 30.68 -6.90 0.58
N ASP A 184 30.30 -6.90 -0.70
CA ASP A 184 30.20 -5.69 -1.52
C ASP A 184 28.94 -4.89 -1.16
N ASP A 185 29.10 -3.56 -1.05
CA ASP A 185 28.05 -2.64 -0.61
C ASP A 185 26.83 -2.64 -1.57
N PHE A 186 27.01 -2.98 -2.86
CA PHE A 186 25.95 -2.98 -3.87
C PHE A 186 25.18 -4.30 -4.00
N ILE A 187 25.64 -5.35 -3.32
CA ILE A 187 25.09 -6.72 -3.42
C ILE A 187 24.19 -7.06 -2.23
N GLY A 188 24.45 -6.46 -1.07
CA GLY A 188 23.71 -6.77 0.16
C GLY A 188 22.21 -6.55 0.04
N SER A 189 21.77 -5.37 -0.41
CA SER A 189 20.33 -5.06 -0.47
C SER A 189 19.58 -5.86 -1.55
N PRO A 190 20.08 -6.06 -2.79
CA PRO A 190 19.40 -6.91 -3.76
C PRO A 190 19.23 -8.36 -3.30
N LEU A 191 20.21 -8.92 -2.58
CA LEU A 191 20.11 -10.28 -2.01
C LEU A 191 19.07 -10.36 -0.89
N ILE A 192 19.01 -9.35 -0.02
CA ILE A 192 17.97 -9.27 1.00
C ILE A 192 16.59 -9.26 0.32
N ASP A 193 16.40 -8.39 -0.67
CA ASP A 193 15.14 -8.27 -1.42
C ASP A 193 14.77 -9.59 -2.12
N LEU A 194 15.73 -10.32 -2.68
CA LEU A 194 15.50 -11.63 -3.32
C LEU A 194 14.79 -12.61 -2.40
N TYR A 195 15.30 -12.75 -1.18
CA TYR A 195 14.75 -13.69 -0.22
C TYR A 195 13.43 -13.20 0.37
N PHE A 196 13.30 -11.90 0.68
CA PHE A 196 12.06 -11.34 1.22
C PHE A 196 10.91 -11.35 0.21
N ASN A 197 11.16 -11.02 -1.06
CA ASN A 197 10.15 -11.06 -2.13
C ASN A 197 9.65 -12.49 -2.40
N SER A 198 10.47 -13.49 -2.08
CA SER A 198 10.14 -14.90 -2.25
C SER A 198 9.59 -15.56 -0.98
N GLY A 199 9.35 -14.80 0.10
CA GLY A 199 8.86 -15.32 1.38
C GLY A 199 9.89 -16.09 2.21
N CYS A 200 11.15 -16.20 1.77
CA CYS A 200 12.25 -16.88 2.46
C CYS A 200 12.91 -15.97 3.50
N MET A 201 12.12 -15.45 4.44
CA MET A 201 12.53 -14.37 5.36
C MET A 201 13.81 -14.69 6.15
N GLU A 202 13.97 -15.92 6.65
CA GLU A 202 15.15 -16.31 7.44
C GLU A 202 16.44 -16.22 6.62
N ASP A 203 16.41 -16.56 5.34
CA ASP A 203 17.57 -16.41 4.46
C ASP A 203 17.89 -14.94 4.18
N GLY A 204 16.86 -14.08 4.10
CA GLY A 204 17.03 -12.63 4.05
C GLY A 204 17.74 -12.08 5.30
N PHE A 205 17.31 -12.52 6.50
CA PHE A 205 17.99 -12.17 7.76
C PHE A 205 19.43 -12.70 7.82
N ARG A 206 19.69 -13.90 7.28
CA ARG A 206 21.04 -14.48 7.20
C ARG A 206 21.95 -13.64 6.30
N CYS A 207 21.46 -13.22 5.13
CA CYS A 207 22.20 -12.34 4.23
C CYS A 207 22.58 -11.05 4.95
N PHE A 208 21.61 -10.38 5.58
CA PHE A 208 21.85 -9.14 6.32
C PHE A 208 22.88 -9.28 7.44
N ARG A 209 22.83 -10.37 8.23
CA ARG A 209 23.80 -10.64 9.30
C ARG A 209 25.20 -10.99 8.78
N SER A 210 25.30 -11.47 7.55
CA SER A 210 26.58 -11.83 6.94
C SER A 210 27.33 -10.65 6.33
N LEU A 211 26.67 -9.49 6.18
CA LEU A 211 27.29 -8.29 5.62
C LEU A 211 28.35 -7.73 6.60
N PRO A 212 29.56 -7.40 6.12
CA PRO A 212 30.61 -6.80 6.94
C PRO A 212 30.20 -5.46 7.55
N LYS A 213 29.39 -4.70 6.82
CA LYS A 213 28.85 -3.40 7.23
C LYS A 213 27.41 -3.28 6.76
N GLN A 214 26.53 -2.90 7.66
CA GLN A 214 25.14 -2.62 7.36
C GLN A 214 24.94 -1.10 7.28
N ASP A 215 24.46 -0.64 6.14
CA ASP A 215 24.20 0.76 5.84
C ASP A 215 22.69 1.04 5.75
N VAL A 216 22.30 2.30 5.55
CA VAL A 216 20.88 2.68 5.52
C VAL A 216 20.10 1.91 4.44
N VAL A 217 20.73 1.58 3.31
CA VAL A 217 20.09 0.86 2.20
C VAL A 217 19.75 -0.57 2.60
N THR A 218 20.69 -1.30 3.19
CA THR A 218 20.48 -2.69 3.63
C THR A 218 19.48 -2.79 4.78
N TRP A 219 19.51 -1.86 5.74
CA TRP A 219 18.48 -1.78 6.78
C TRP A 219 17.09 -1.46 6.20
N THR A 220 17.02 -0.58 5.21
CA THR A 220 15.77 -0.21 4.54
C THR A 220 15.18 -1.40 3.78
N ALA A 221 16.01 -2.20 3.12
CA ALA A 221 15.60 -3.46 2.49
C ALA A 221 15.00 -4.43 3.52
N MET A 222 15.66 -4.61 4.67
CA MET A 222 15.15 -5.45 5.77
C MET A 222 13.79 -4.98 6.30
N ILE A 223 13.65 -3.67 6.58
CA ILE A 223 12.42 -3.07 7.08
C ILE A 223 11.29 -3.22 6.04
N SER A 224 11.58 -2.91 4.78
CA SER A 224 10.60 -3.00 3.68
C SER A 224 10.16 -4.43 3.43
N GLY A 225 11.10 -5.37 3.39
CA GLY A 225 10.81 -6.79 3.27
C GLY A 225 9.94 -7.30 4.43
N CYS A 226 10.19 -6.86 5.67
CA CYS A 226 9.33 -7.18 6.81
C CYS A 226 7.90 -6.62 6.62
N VAL A 227 7.76 -5.37 6.18
CA VAL A 227 6.43 -4.75 5.95
C VAL A 227 5.67 -5.46 4.83
N GLN A 228 6.34 -5.83 3.74
CA GLN A 228 5.75 -6.56 2.62
C GLN A 228 5.27 -7.96 3.01
N ASN A 229 5.97 -8.61 3.94
CA ASN A 229 5.61 -9.91 4.50
C ASN A 229 4.75 -9.80 5.78
N GLU A 230 4.12 -8.65 6.02
CA GLU A 230 3.22 -8.38 7.15
C GLU A 230 3.84 -8.54 8.55
N LEU A 231 5.18 -8.58 8.65
CA LEU A 231 5.93 -8.62 9.91
C LEU A 231 6.12 -7.20 10.50
N PHE A 232 5.03 -6.49 10.72
CA PHE A 232 5.05 -5.07 11.09
C PHE A 232 5.78 -4.81 12.42
N GLU A 233 5.62 -5.67 13.43
CA GLU A 233 6.32 -5.53 14.72
C GLU A 233 7.85 -5.68 14.56
N ARG A 234 8.27 -6.60 13.69
CA ARG A 234 9.68 -6.80 13.37
C ARG A 234 10.24 -5.59 12.63
N ALA A 235 9.47 -5.01 11.71
CA ALA A 235 9.84 -3.78 11.01
C ALA A 235 10.06 -2.61 11.98
N LEU A 236 9.18 -2.44 12.98
CA LEU A 236 9.38 -1.44 14.04
C LEU A 236 10.63 -1.73 14.87
N THR A 237 10.86 -2.97 15.28
CA THR A 237 12.08 -3.35 16.02
C THR A 237 13.34 -3.02 15.22
N LEU A 238 13.40 -3.39 13.94
CA LEU A 238 14.52 -3.10 13.05
C LEU A 238 14.74 -1.59 12.86
N PHE A 239 13.68 -0.78 12.82
CA PHE A 239 13.81 0.68 12.77
C PHE A 239 14.47 1.25 14.04
N HIS A 240 14.10 0.75 15.22
CA HIS A 240 14.76 1.15 16.47
C HIS A 240 16.23 0.71 16.50
N GLU A 241 16.54 -0.49 16.00
CA GLU A 241 17.92 -0.98 15.88
C GLU A 241 18.75 -0.13 14.90
N LEU A 242 18.18 0.29 13.75
CA LEU A 242 18.81 1.23 12.82
C LEU A 242 19.17 2.55 13.52
N LEU A 243 18.25 3.10 14.33
CA LEU A 243 18.50 4.34 15.07
C LEU A 243 19.56 4.15 16.17
N ALA A 244 19.52 3.01 16.87
CA ALA A 244 20.49 2.65 17.90
C ALA A 244 21.91 2.44 17.32
N ALA A 245 22.00 2.00 16.07
CA ALA A 245 23.26 1.92 15.31
C ALA A 245 23.80 3.31 14.89
N GLY A 246 23.10 4.40 15.20
CA GLY A 246 23.50 5.77 14.86
C GLY A 246 23.30 6.12 13.38
N LEU A 247 22.60 5.28 12.63
CA LEU A 247 22.30 5.52 11.23
C LEU A 247 21.07 6.44 11.09
N LYS A 248 21.09 7.28 10.06
CA LYS A 248 19.98 8.20 9.76
C LYS A 248 19.09 7.55 8.70
N PRO A 249 17.83 7.20 9.02
CA PRO A 249 16.91 6.67 8.03
C PRO A 249 16.60 7.73 6.97
N ASP A 250 16.39 7.29 5.75
CA ASP A 250 15.98 8.16 4.65
C ASP A 250 14.44 8.34 4.63
N PRO A 251 13.91 9.25 3.81
CA PRO A 251 12.46 9.45 3.71
C PRO A 251 11.68 8.18 3.36
N PHE A 252 12.26 7.30 2.54
CA PHE A 252 11.61 6.05 2.13
C PHE A 252 11.52 5.08 3.31
N THR A 253 12.60 4.91 4.09
CA THR A 253 12.56 4.12 5.34
C THR A 253 11.45 4.63 6.27
N ILE A 254 11.35 5.96 6.46
CA ILE A 254 10.35 6.57 7.34
C ILE A 254 8.93 6.27 6.85
N SER A 255 8.66 6.45 5.56
CA SER A 255 7.36 6.13 4.95
C SER A 255 6.99 4.65 5.13
N THR A 256 7.94 3.74 4.92
CA THR A 256 7.73 2.30 5.11
C THR A 256 7.37 1.96 6.56
N VAL A 257 8.06 2.56 7.53
CA VAL A 257 7.77 2.33 8.96
C VAL A 257 6.44 2.98 9.38
N MET A 258 6.08 4.14 8.83
CA MET A 258 4.75 4.72 9.01
C MET A 258 3.64 3.80 8.49
N ASN A 259 3.87 3.09 7.38
CA ASN A 259 2.94 2.08 6.89
C ASN A 259 2.84 0.89 7.86
N ALA A 260 3.95 0.45 8.46
CA ALA A 260 3.90 -0.56 9.53
C ALA A 260 3.04 -0.10 10.72
N CYS A 261 3.19 1.17 11.14
CA CYS A 261 2.34 1.76 12.18
C CYS A 261 0.86 1.79 11.80
N ALA A 262 0.56 2.14 10.55
CA ALA A 262 -0.79 2.15 9.99
C ALA A 262 -1.45 0.76 10.06
N SER A 263 -0.69 -0.28 9.69
CA SER A 263 -1.18 -1.67 9.70
C SER A 263 -1.42 -2.21 11.11
N LEU A 264 -0.54 -1.89 12.06
CA LEU A 264 -0.70 -2.25 13.46
C LEU A 264 -1.71 -1.35 14.20
N ALA A 265 -2.14 -0.26 13.57
CA ALA A 265 -2.98 0.79 14.14
C ALA A 265 -2.39 1.44 15.41
N VAL A 266 -1.06 1.63 15.43
CA VAL A 266 -0.29 2.15 16.58
C VAL A 266 -0.03 3.66 16.48
N ALA A 267 -1.09 4.46 16.72
CA ALA A 267 -1.08 5.91 16.49
C ALA A 267 0.06 6.64 17.22
N ARG A 268 0.39 6.24 18.46
CA ARG A 268 1.43 6.90 19.28
C ARG A 268 2.82 6.69 18.70
N THR A 269 3.14 5.47 18.27
CA THR A 269 4.42 5.18 17.62
C THR A 269 4.52 5.94 16.31
N GLY A 270 3.44 6.02 15.55
CA GLY A 270 3.37 6.85 14.35
C GLY A 270 3.61 8.33 14.60
N GLU A 271 3.06 8.89 15.69
CA GLU A 271 3.30 10.29 16.11
C GLU A 271 4.78 10.53 16.47
N GLN A 272 5.42 9.58 17.16
CA GLN A 272 6.86 9.67 17.47
C GLN A 272 7.72 9.68 16.19
N ILE A 273 7.39 8.82 15.22
CA ILE A 273 8.09 8.75 13.93
C ILE A 273 7.85 10.02 13.12
N GLN A 274 6.64 10.58 13.12
CA GLN A 274 6.37 11.89 12.51
C GLN A 274 7.21 12.99 13.16
N CYS A 275 7.26 13.05 14.50
CA CYS A 275 8.09 14.02 15.20
C CYS A 275 9.57 13.89 14.81
N PHE A 276 10.06 12.65 14.69
CA PHE A 276 11.40 12.37 14.19
C PHE A 276 11.60 12.89 12.76
N ALA A 277 10.66 12.64 11.85
CA ALA A 277 10.71 13.09 10.46
C ALA A 277 10.75 14.63 10.37
N THR A 278 9.92 15.32 11.15
CA THR A 278 9.91 16.79 11.23
C THR A 278 11.25 17.33 11.76
N LYS A 279 11.77 16.77 12.86
CA LYS A 279 13.07 17.18 13.43
C LYS A 279 14.24 16.91 12.49
N SER A 280 14.12 15.91 11.61
CA SER A 280 15.12 15.57 10.60
C SER A 280 15.02 16.42 9.34
N GLY A 281 14.09 17.38 9.28
CA GLY A 281 13.88 18.25 8.11
C GLY A 281 13.10 17.58 6.97
N PHE A 282 12.53 16.40 7.21
CA PHE A 282 11.76 15.67 6.21
C PHE A 282 10.28 16.05 6.15
N GLY A 283 9.78 16.84 7.11
CA GLY A 283 8.37 17.26 7.17
C GLY A 283 7.87 18.05 5.95
N ARG A 284 8.79 18.65 5.18
CA ARG A 284 8.49 19.39 3.93
C ARG A 284 8.21 18.50 2.72
N PHE A 285 8.60 17.22 2.76
CA PHE A 285 8.40 16.33 1.62
C PHE A 285 6.96 15.81 1.59
N THR A 286 6.25 16.06 0.50
CA THR A 286 4.85 15.64 0.30
C THR A 286 4.66 14.14 0.55
N ALA A 287 5.61 13.29 0.11
CA ALA A 287 5.58 11.85 0.36
C ALA A 287 5.50 11.47 1.85
N ILE A 288 6.22 12.20 2.72
CA ILE A 288 6.15 12.00 4.17
C ILE A 288 4.81 12.48 4.70
N GLY A 289 4.31 13.63 4.22
CA GLY A 289 2.97 14.12 4.55
C GLY A 289 1.87 13.10 4.24
N ASN A 290 1.91 12.52 3.04
CA ASN A 290 1.00 11.47 2.60
C ASN A 290 1.08 10.22 3.48
N SER A 291 2.30 9.82 3.88
CA SER A 291 2.52 8.67 4.77
C SER A 291 1.94 8.92 6.17
N CYS A 292 2.08 10.15 6.70
CA CYS A 292 1.47 10.56 7.96
C CYS A 292 -0.07 10.54 7.90
N ILE A 293 -0.66 11.10 6.83
CA ILE A 293 -2.12 11.09 6.62
C ILE A 293 -2.64 9.64 6.63
N HIS A 294 -2.00 8.76 5.85
CA HIS A 294 -2.38 7.35 5.78
C HIS A 294 -2.26 6.65 7.15
N MET A 295 -1.17 6.90 7.87
CA MET A 295 -0.94 6.32 9.20
C MET A 295 -2.00 6.74 10.21
N TYR A 296 -2.32 8.04 10.29
CA TYR A 296 -3.34 8.54 11.21
C TYR A 296 -4.73 8.02 10.86
N ALA A 297 -5.10 8.05 9.57
CA ALA A 297 -6.36 7.49 9.08
C ALA A 297 -6.52 6.02 9.48
N ARG A 298 -5.53 5.17 9.18
CA ARG A 298 -5.56 3.73 9.49
C ARG A 298 -5.44 3.40 10.98
N SER A 299 -5.03 4.36 11.80
CA SER A 299 -5.01 4.24 13.26
C SER A 299 -6.26 4.82 13.93
N GLY A 300 -7.25 5.27 13.14
CA GLY A 300 -8.51 5.79 13.64
C GLY A 300 -8.48 7.25 14.09
N ASP A 301 -7.44 8.02 13.77
CA ASP A 301 -7.32 9.45 14.11
C ASP A 301 -7.48 10.32 12.85
N VAL A 302 -8.71 10.42 12.33
CA VAL A 302 -8.99 11.23 11.13
C VAL A 302 -8.72 12.71 11.35
N ASP A 303 -8.90 13.21 12.57
CA ASP A 303 -8.65 14.61 12.90
C ASP A 303 -7.15 14.95 12.79
N ALA A 304 -6.26 14.04 13.23
CA ALA A 304 -4.83 14.18 13.02
C ALA A 304 -4.43 14.12 11.54
N ALA A 305 -5.10 13.27 10.75
CA ALA A 305 -4.91 13.23 9.31
C ALA A 305 -5.28 14.56 8.64
N VAL A 306 -6.42 15.18 9.02
CA VAL A 306 -6.85 16.50 8.53
C VAL A 306 -5.86 17.59 8.94
N ARG A 307 -5.42 17.63 10.20
CA ARG A 307 -4.42 18.62 10.66
C ARG A 307 -3.14 18.49 9.84
N ARG A 308 -2.65 17.26 9.64
CA ARG A 308 -1.44 17.04 8.85
C ARG A 308 -1.61 17.51 7.41
N PHE A 309 -2.76 17.22 6.79
CA PHE A 309 -3.09 17.69 5.44
C PHE A 309 -3.06 19.22 5.38
N GLN A 310 -3.69 19.92 6.33
CA GLN A 310 -3.70 21.39 6.38
C GLN A 310 -2.31 22.01 6.62
N GLU A 311 -1.42 21.31 7.34
CA GLU A 311 -0.03 21.74 7.57
C GLU A 311 0.89 21.52 6.36
N MET A 312 0.47 20.77 5.34
CA MET A 312 1.27 20.56 4.13
C MET A 312 1.29 21.81 3.25
N GLU A 313 2.47 22.18 2.76
CA GLU A 313 2.63 23.32 1.84
C GLU A 313 2.06 23.03 0.44
N LEU A 314 2.17 21.77 -0.01
CA LEU A 314 1.72 21.32 -1.32
C LEU A 314 0.93 20.02 -1.17
N HIS A 315 -0.20 19.94 -1.87
CA HIS A 315 -1.05 18.76 -1.95
C HIS A 315 -1.01 18.20 -3.36
N ASP A 316 -0.57 16.95 -3.49
CA ASP A 316 -0.64 16.19 -4.72
C ASP A 316 -1.92 15.33 -4.78
N VAL A 317 -2.14 14.66 -5.91
CA VAL A 317 -3.27 13.73 -6.10
C VAL A 317 -3.33 12.66 -4.99
N VAL A 318 -2.17 12.25 -4.47
CA VAL A 318 -2.07 11.25 -3.39
C VAL A 318 -2.55 11.83 -2.06
N SER A 319 -2.20 13.08 -1.74
CA SER A 319 -2.64 13.82 -0.55
C SER A 319 -4.17 13.90 -0.52
N TRP A 320 -4.77 14.34 -1.63
CA TRP A 320 -6.23 14.48 -1.76
C TRP A 320 -6.93 13.13 -1.73
N SER A 321 -6.43 12.13 -2.47
CA SER A 321 -7.02 10.79 -2.48
C SER A 321 -6.98 10.13 -1.10
N ALA A 322 -5.91 10.36 -0.33
CA ALA A 322 -5.75 9.85 1.02
C ALA A 322 -6.76 10.47 1.99
N ILE A 323 -6.98 11.79 1.95
CA ILE A 323 -7.93 12.45 2.85
C ILE A 323 -9.39 12.12 2.51
N ILE A 324 -9.73 12.02 1.22
CA ILE A 324 -11.06 11.60 0.75
C ILE A 324 -11.34 10.17 1.19
N SER A 325 -10.41 9.25 0.94
CA SER A 325 -10.55 7.83 1.34
C SER A 325 -10.62 7.65 2.85
N SER A 326 -9.86 8.44 3.62
CA SER A 326 -9.91 8.43 5.08
C SER A 326 -11.30 8.78 5.59
N HIS A 327 -11.92 9.86 5.10
CA HIS A 327 -13.27 10.26 5.52
C HIS A 327 -14.31 9.22 5.11
N ALA A 328 -14.19 8.65 3.90
CA ALA A 328 -15.06 7.57 3.42
C ALA A 328 -15.03 6.34 4.35
N GLN A 329 -13.82 5.94 4.79
CA GLN A 329 -13.63 4.82 5.73
C GLN A 329 -14.08 5.15 7.15
N HIS A 330 -14.28 6.41 7.51
CA HIS A 330 -14.71 6.82 8.85
C HIS A 330 -16.21 7.12 8.95
N GLY A 331 -16.97 6.91 7.86
CA GLY A 331 -18.40 7.20 7.80
C GLY A 331 -18.72 8.68 7.53
N CYS A 332 -17.71 9.52 7.24
CA CYS A 332 -17.86 10.95 7.03
C CYS A 332 -18.07 11.28 5.54
N ALA A 333 -19.12 10.73 4.93
CA ALA A 333 -19.33 10.80 3.48
C ALA A 333 -19.36 12.24 2.93
N ARG A 334 -20.05 13.15 3.61
CA ARG A 334 -20.16 14.57 3.19
C ARG A 334 -18.81 15.29 3.19
N GLU A 335 -17.98 15.05 4.20
CA GLU A 335 -16.64 15.62 4.26
C GLU A 335 -15.75 15.08 3.15
N ALA A 336 -15.86 13.78 2.82
CA ALA A 336 -15.13 13.20 1.69
C ALA A 336 -15.50 13.89 0.36
N LEU A 337 -16.80 14.14 0.12
CA LEU A 337 -17.28 14.86 -1.06
C LEU A 337 -16.89 16.35 -1.07
N ARG A 338 -16.81 16.98 0.11
CA ARG A 338 -16.27 18.35 0.24
C ARG A 338 -14.80 18.40 -0.19
N PHE A 339 -13.96 17.50 0.31
CA PHE A 339 -12.55 17.42 -0.09
C PHE A 339 -12.38 17.08 -1.59
N PHE A 340 -13.26 16.26 -2.16
CA PHE A 340 -13.26 16.03 -3.61
C PHE A 340 -13.58 17.32 -4.40
N SER A 341 -14.55 18.09 -3.96
CA SER A 341 -14.89 19.38 -4.59
C SER A 341 -13.72 20.37 -4.51
N GLU A 342 -13.08 20.46 -3.34
CA GLU A 342 -11.89 21.30 -3.14
C GLU A 342 -10.69 20.87 -4.00
N MET A 343 -10.50 19.55 -4.20
CA MET A 343 -9.48 19.02 -5.11
C MET A 343 -9.70 19.49 -6.56
N VAL A 344 -10.95 19.43 -7.03
CA VAL A 344 -11.34 19.88 -8.38
C VAL A 344 -11.17 21.40 -8.52
N ASP A 345 -11.54 22.16 -7.49
CA ASP A 345 -11.34 23.62 -7.45
C ASP A 345 -9.86 24.00 -7.47
N ALA A 346 -9.02 23.23 -6.77
CA ALA A 346 -7.56 23.35 -6.78
C ALA A 346 -6.91 22.89 -8.09
N LYS A 347 -7.70 22.46 -9.09
CA LYS A 347 -7.22 21.99 -10.40
C LYS A 347 -6.29 20.78 -10.34
N VAL A 348 -6.42 19.97 -9.28
CA VAL A 348 -5.72 18.68 -9.19
C VAL A 348 -6.59 17.62 -9.83
N VAL A 349 -6.07 16.95 -10.87
CA VAL A 349 -6.82 15.94 -11.63
C VAL A 349 -7.04 14.68 -10.78
N PRO A 350 -8.30 14.27 -10.51
CA PRO A 350 -8.63 13.00 -9.88
C PRO A 350 -8.11 11.79 -10.64
N ASN A 351 -7.71 10.75 -9.91
CA ASN A 351 -7.34 9.45 -10.46
C ASN A 351 -8.27 8.34 -9.99
N GLU A 352 -7.97 7.09 -10.36
CA GLU A 352 -8.77 5.92 -9.98
C GLU A 352 -8.92 5.79 -8.46
N ILE A 353 -7.86 6.07 -7.71
CA ILE A 353 -7.89 6.00 -6.24
C ILE A 353 -8.78 7.08 -5.64
N THR A 354 -8.79 8.29 -6.24
CA THR A 354 -9.70 9.37 -5.84
C THR A 354 -11.15 8.94 -5.98
N PHE A 355 -11.53 8.42 -7.15
CA PHE A 355 -12.91 7.98 -7.42
C PHE A 355 -13.31 6.77 -6.58
N LEU A 356 -12.39 5.84 -6.29
CA LEU A 356 -12.65 4.77 -5.32
C LEU A 356 -13.03 5.34 -3.94
N GLY A 357 -12.33 6.36 -3.48
CA GLY A 357 -12.64 7.07 -2.23
C GLY A 357 -14.02 7.72 -2.25
N VAL A 358 -14.36 8.42 -3.34
CA VAL A 358 -15.67 9.06 -3.55
C VAL A 358 -16.81 8.03 -3.58
N LEU A 359 -16.66 6.95 -4.33
CA LEU A 359 -17.67 5.88 -4.42
C LEU A 359 -17.83 5.15 -3.08
N THR A 360 -16.74 4.93 -2.34
CA THR A 360 -16.80 4.38 -0.98
C THR A 360 -17.57 5.32 -0.04
N ALA A 361 -17.33 6.63 -0.13
CA ALA A 361 -18.07 7.63 0.65
C ALA A 361 -19.55 7.60 0.32
N CYS A 362 -19.91 7.55 -0.97
CA CYS A 362 -21.31 7.45 -1.40
C CYS A 362 -21.96 6.16 -0.90
N SER A 363 -21.27 5.01 -1.02
CA SER A 363 -21.77 3.72 -0.53
C SER A 363 -22.03 3.74 0.96
N HIS A 364 -21.08 4.22 1.76
CA HIS A 364 -21.23 4.31 3.21
C HIS A 364 -22.16 5.42 3.69
N GLY A 365 -22.41 6.43 2.86
CA GLY A 365 -23.34 7.53 3.14
C GLY A 365 -24.77 7.31 2.63
N GLY A 366 -25.02 6.24 1.87
CA GLY A 366 -26.32 5.97 1.25
C GLY A 366 -26.68 6.94 0.12
N LEU A 367 -25.67 7.56 -0.51
CA LEU A 367 -25.83 8.60 -1.52
C LEU A 367 -25.90 7.97 -2.92
N VAL A 368 -26.98 7.24 -3.19
CA VAL A 368 -27.11 6.38 -4.39
C VAL A 368 -26.98 7.17 -5.69
N ASP A 369 -27.74 8.25 -5.84
CA ASP A 369 -27.76 9.03 -7.07
C ASP A 369 -26.43 9.76 -7.32
N GLU A 370 -25.75 10.18 -6.25
CA GLU A 370 -24.43 10.82 -6.34
C GLU A 370 -23.35 9.79 -6.69
N GLY A 371 -23.40 8.60 -6.08
CA GLY A 371 -22.45 7.52 -6.37
C GLY A 371 -22.53 7.02 -7.81
N LEU A 372 -23.75 6.83 -8.34
CA LEU A 372 -23.93 6.45 -9.76
C LEU A 372 -23.43 7.55 -10.70
N ARG A 373 -23.75 8.82 -10.41
CA ARG A 373 -23.26 9.96 -11.19
C ARG A 373 -21.73 10.06 -11.19
N TYR A 374 -21.07 9.88 -10.05
CA TYR A 374 -19.61 9.91 -10.00
C TYR A 374 -18.97 8.73 -10.72
N TYR A 375 -19.63 7.56 -10.75
CA TYR A 375 -19.17 6.42 -11.54
C TYR A 375 -19.25 6.69 -13.06
N GLU A 376 -20.27 7.42 -13.51
CA GLU A 376 -20.39 7.89 -14.90
C GLU A 376 -19.34 8.96 -15.22
N ILE A 377 -19.23 10.01 -14.40
CA ILE A 377 -18.22 11.10 -14.55
C ILE A 377 -16.80 10.54 -14.65
N MET A 378 -16.45 9.55 -13.82
CA MET A 378 -15.14 8.89 -13.85
C MET A 378 -14.80 8.33 -15.24
N GLN A 379 -15.78 7.75 -15.92
CA GLN A 379 -15.61 7.13 -17.23
C GLN A 379 -15.70 8.14 -18.37
N GLU A 380 -16.70 9.03 -18.34
CA GLU A 380 -17.02 9.91 -19.45
C GLU A 380 -16.14 11.17 -19.47
N GLU A 381 -15.95 11.82 -18.33
CA GLU A 381 -15.19 13.08 -18.25
C GLU A 381 -13.70 12.86 -18.04
N TYR A 382 -13.33 11.85 -17.25
CA TYR A 382 -11.93 11.57 -16.89
C TYR A 382 -11.32 10.40 -17.68
N ALA A 383 -12.11 9.69 -18.50
CA ALA A 383 -11.66 8.55 -19.30
C ALA A 383 -10.96 7.45 -18.48
N LEU A 384 -11.32 7.29 -17.20
CA LEU A 384 -10.73 6.29 -16.32
C LEU A 384 -11.49 4.96 -16.44
N SER A 385 -10.73 3.89 -16.66
CA SER A 385 -11.31 2.54 -16.75
C SER A 385 -11.76 2.05 -15.36
N PRO A 386 -13.00 1.56 -15.21
CA PRO A 386 -13.45 0.99 -13.95
C PRO A 386 -12.62 -0.23 -13.53
N THR A 387 -12.22 -0.25 -12.26
CA THR A 387 -11.61 -1.42 -11.64
C THR A 387 -12.66 -2.27 -10.93
N ILE A 388 -12.34 -3.52 -10.62
CA ILE A 388 -13.19 -4.38 -9.78
C ILE A 388 -13.60 -3.71 -8.46
N LYS A 389 -12.72 -2.87 -7.89
CA LYS A 389 -12.99 -2.15 -6.64
C LYS A 389 -14.07 -1.07 -6.83
N HIS A 390 -14.02 -0.32 -7.94
CA HIS A 390 -15.08 0.64 -8.28
C HIS A 390 -16.43 -0.06 -8.42
N CYS A 391 -16.48 -1.15 -9.19
CA CYS A 391 -17.70 -1.92 -9.40
C CYS A 391 -18.23 -2.54 -8.10
N THR A 392 -17.33 -3.03 -7.22
CA THR A 392 -17.70 -3.52 -5.89
C THR A 392 -18.33 -2.41 -5.03
N CYS A 393 -17.82 -1.17 -5.07
CA CYS A 393 -18.44 -0.04 -4.37
C CYS A 393 -19.83 0.31 -4.92
N VAL A 394 -20.05 0.23 -6.23
CA VAL A 394 -21.37 0.47 -6.84
C VAL A 394 -22.38 -0.62 -6.43
N VAL A 395 -21.97 -1.88 -6.43
CA VAL A 395 -22.80 -3.00 -5.95
C VAL A 395 -23.11 -2.87 -4.46
N ASP A 396 -22.12 -2.48 -3.65
CA ASP A 396 -22.32 -2.21 -2.21
C ASP A 396 -23.30 -1.05 -2.00
N LEU A 397 -23.18 0.02 -2.79
CA LEU A 397 -24.08 1.19 -2.76
C LEU A 397 -25.53 0.81 -3.07
N LEU A 398 -25.77 0.11 -4.19
CA LEU A 398 -27.09 -0.35 -4.61
C LEU A 398 -27.65 -1.39 -3.62
N GLY A 399 -26.80 -2.31 -3.17
CA GLY A 399 -27.14 -3.37 -2.25
C GLY A 399 -27.59 -2.85 -0.89
N ARG A 400 -26.84 -1.91 -0.28
CA ARG A 400 -27.23 -1.27 0.98
C ARG A 400 -28.55 -0.50 0.86
N ALA A 401 -28.79 0.13 -0.29
CA ALA A 401 -30.04 0.84 -0.57
C ALA A 401 -31.24 -0.10 -0.83
N GLY A 402 -31.05 -1.42 -0.84
CA GLY A 402 -32.11 -2.41 -1.08
C GLY A 402 -32.43 -2.63 -2.56
N ARG A 403 -31.69 -2.00 -3.48
CA ARG A 403 -31.83 -2.15 -4.93
C ARG A 403 -31.11 -3.42 -5.42
N LEU A 404 -31.45 -4.58 -4.83
CA LEU A 404 -30.75 -5.85 -5.07
C LEU A 404 -30.83 -6.32 -6.53
N GLY A 405 -31.96 -6.08 -7.20
CA GLY A 405 -32.13 -6.40 -8.62
C GLY A 405 -31.19 -5.58 -9.51
N ASP A 406 -31.09 -4.27 -9.26
CA ASP A 406 -30.19 -3.39 -10.01
C ASP A 406 -28.72 -3.74 -9.75
N ALA A 407 -28.38 -4.09 -8.50
CA ALA A 407 -27.05 -4.55 -8.14
C ALA A 407 -26.68 -5.86 -8.87
N GLU A 408 -27.60 -6.81 -8.96
CA GLU A 408 -27.40 -8.06 -9.69
C GLU A 408 -27.27 -7.82 -11.20
N ALA A 409 -28.11 -6.98 -11.80
CA ALA A 409 -28.03 -6.60 -13.21
C ALA A 409 -26.69 -5.94 -13.52
N PHE A 410 -26.25 -4.99 -12.68
CA PHE A 410 -24.96 -4.33 -12.82
C PHE A 410 -23.77 -5.31 -12.81
N ILE A 411 -23.81 -6.35 -11.96
CA ILE A 411 -22.76 -7.39 -11.98
C ILE A 411 -22.77 -8.17 -13.29
N ARG A 412 -23.95 -8.56 -13.78
CA ARG A 412 -24.10 -9.34 -15.02
C ARG A 412 -23.62 -8.58 -16.25
N ASP A 413 -23.83 -7.28 -16.30
CA ASP A 413 -23.42 -6.41 -17.40
C ASP A 413 -21.93 -6.01 -17.33
N SER A 414 -21.27 -6.28 -16.20
CA SER A 414 -19.87 -5.94 -15.95
C SER A 414 -18.90 -6.94 -16.56
N ILE A 415 -17.72 -6.46 -16.97
CA ILE A 415 -16.58 -7.31 -17.36
C ILE A 415 -16.03 -8.16 -16.20
N PHE A 416 -16.43 -7.86 -14.96
CA PHE A 416 -16.02 -8.57 -13.74
C PHE A 416 -17.08 -9.57 -13.23
N HIS A 417 -18.02 -10.02 -14.07
CA HIS A 417 -19.10 -10.92 -13.66
C HIS A 417 -18.63 -12.29 -13.14
N ASP A 418 -17.41 -12.72 -13.48
CA ASP A 418 -16.81 -13.96 -12.95
C ASP A 418 -15.97 -13.73 -11.68
N GLU A 419 -15.87 -12.50 -11.18
CA GLU A 419 -15.07 -12.18 -10.01
C GLU A 419 -15.84 -12.40 -8.69
N PRO A 420 -15.38 -13.29 -7.79
CA PRO A 420 -16.10 -13.62 -6.56
C PRO A 420 -16.29 -12.45 -5.60
N VAL A 421 -15.42 -11.44 -5.66
CA VAL A 421 -15.44 -10.28 -4.75
C VAL A 421 -16.71 -9.47 -4.92
N ILE A 422 -17.17 -9.26 -6.16
CA ILE A 422 -18.31 -8.40 -6.46
C ILE A 422 -19.62 -9.05 -5.97
N TRP A 423 -19.76 -10.36 -6.20
CA TRP A 423 -20.88 -11.16 -5.71
C TRP A 423 -20.94 -11.22 -4.18
N ARG A 424 -19.79 -11.24 -3.50
CA ARG A 424 -19.75 -11.20 -2.02
C ARG A 424 -20.37 -9.92 -1.45
N SER A 425 -20.22 -8.78 -2.12
CA SER A 425 -20.87 -7.53 -1.71
C SER A 425 -22.40 -7.62 -1.83
N LEU A 426 -22.90 -8.20 -2.93
CA LEU A 426 -24.33 -8.46 -3.10
C LEU A 426 -24.87 -9.46 -2.06
N LEU A 427 -24.13 -10.54 -1.77
CA LEU A 427 -24.52 -11.53 -0.76
C LEU A 427 -24.69 -10.92 0.63
N ALA A 428 -23.77 -10.03 1.02
CA ALA A 428 -23.88 -9.30 2.28
C ALA A 428 -25.15 -8.43 2.33
N SER A 429 -25.50 -7.79 1.21
CA SER A 429 -26.71 -6.98 1.08
C SER A 429 -28.00 -7.80 1.11
N CYS A 430 -28.00 -9.01 0.51
CA CYS A 430 -29.13 -9.94 0.59
C CYS A 430 -29.45 -10.31 2.04
N ARG A 431 -28.42 -10.48 2.89
CA ARG A 431 -28.62 -10.71 4.32
C ARG A 431 -29.26 -9.52 5.03
N ILE A 432 -28.80 -8.30 4.75
CA ILE A 432 -29.33 -7.07 5.36
C ILE A 432 -30.83 -6.92 5.04
N HIS A 433 -31.22 -7.16 3.79
CA HIS A 433 -32.58 -7.02 3.30
C HIS A 433 -33.42 -8.30 3.39
N ARG A 434 -32.87 -9.36 4.00
CA ARG A 434 -33.52 -10.68 4.20
C ARG A 434 -34.04 -11.34 2.91
N ASP A 435 -33.34 -11.13 1.81
CA ASP A 435 -33.61 -11.77 0.53
C ASP A 435 -32.91 -13.14 0.46
N MET A 436 -33.61 -14.16 0.95
CA MET A 436 -33.07 -15.52 1.04
C MET A 436 -32.87 -16.15 -0.34
N GLU A 437 -33.79 -15.94 -1.27
CA GLU A 437 -33.77 -16.58 -2.59
C GLU A 437 -32.56 -16.12 -3.42
N ARG A 438 -32.37 -14.80 -3.53
CA ARG A 438 -31.17 -14.24 -4.18
C ARG A 438 -29.91 -14.55 -3.41
N GLY A 439 -29.97 -14.51 -2.07
CA GLY A 439 -28.85 -14.87 -1.21
C GLY A 439 -28.32 -16.29 -1.48
N GLN A 440 -29.21 -17.26 -1.69
CA GLN A 440 -28.83 -18.62 -2.05
C GLN A 440 -28.16 -18.68 -3.42
N LEU A 441 -28.79 -18.12 -4.46
CA LEU A 441 -28.27 -18.13 -5.84
C LEU A 441 -26.86 -17.50 -5.92
N VAL A 442 -26.68 -16.35 -5.28
CA VAL A 442 -25.38 -15.64 -5.25
C VAL A 442 -24.34 -16.45 -4.48
N ALA A 443 -24.71 -17.03 -3.35
CA ALA A 443 -23.79 -17.83 -2.55
C ALA A 443 -23.34 -19.09 -3.29
N ASP A 444 -24.25 -19.79 -3.98
CA ASP A 444 -23.96 -20.97 -4.78
C ASP A 444 -22.97 -20.62 -5.91
N ARG A 445 -23.20 -19.51 -6.63
CA ARG A 445 -22.25 -19.00 -7.64
C ARG A 445 -20.86 -18.72 -7.07
N ILE A 446 -20.77 -18.09 -5.90
CA ILE A 446 -19.46 -17.84 -5.26
C ILE A 446 -18.80 -19.15 -4.84
N MET A 447 -19.56 -20.12 -4.35
CA MET A 447 -19.05 -21.43 -3.94
C MET A 447 -18.57 -22.28 -5.13
N GLU A 448 -19.11 -22.07 -6.32
CA GLU A 448 -18.58 -22.64 -7.57
C GLU A 448 -17.22 -22.03 -7.92
N LEU A 449 -17.10 -20.70 -7.83
CA LEU A 449 -15.88 -19.98 -8.18
C LEU A 449 -14.76 -20.12 -7.13
N GLN A 450 -15.12 -20.16 -5.84
CA GLN A 450 -14.19 -20.24 -4.70
C GLN A 450 -14.67 -21.25 -3.64
N PRO A 451 -14.55 -22.56 -3.89
CA PRO A 451 -15.04 -23.59 -2.97
C PRO A 451 -14.37 -23.57 -1.59
N SER A 452 -13.14 -23.09 -1.47
CA SER A 452 -12.36 -23.08 -0.22
C SER A 452 -12.60 -21.86 0.67
N SER A 453 -13.27 -20.81 0.17
CA SER A 453 -13.47 -19.55 0.89
C SER A 453 -14.59 -19.65 1.92
N SER A 454 -14.31 -19.43 3.21
CA SER A 454 -15.29 -19.60 4.30
C SER A 454 -16.37 -18.52 4.34
N ALA A 455 -16.09 -17.32 3.82
CA ALA A 455 -16.95 -16.14 3.96
C ALA A 455 -18.35 -16.34 3.35
N SER A 456 -18.44 -17.01 2.20
CA SER A 456 -19.72 -17.23 1.49
C SER A 456 -20.61 -18.23 2.21
N TYR A 457 -20.03 -19.34 2.69
CA TYR A 457 -20.76 -20.31 3.51
C TYR A 457 -21.26 -19.69 4.80
N VAL A 458 -20.41 -18.91 5.49
CA VAL A 458 -20.79 -18.27 6.75
C VAL A 458 -21.90 -17.24 6.54
N ASN A 459 -21.86 -16.45 5.45
CA ASN A 459 -22.94 -15.52 5.14
C ASN A 459 -24.25 -16.23 4.80
N LEU A 460 -24.23 -17.25 3.93
CA LEU A 460 -25.43 -18.02 3.60
C LEU A 460 -26.00 -18.74 4.83
N TYR A 461 -25.13 -19.33 5.65
CA TYR A 461 -25.50 -19.91 6.93
C TYR A 461 -26.26 -18.90 7.82
N ASN A 462 -25.73 -17.67 7.93
CA ASN A 462 -26.37 -16.63 8.71
C ASN A 462 -27.68 -16.14 8.07
N ILE A 463 -27.80 -16.08 6.74
CA ILE A 463 -29.05 -15.77 6.04
C ILE A 463 -30.14 -16.79 6.42
N TYR A 464 -29.83 -18.08 6.37
CA TYR A 464 -30.78 -19.13 6.77
C TYR A 464 -31.13 -19.06 8.27
N LEU A 465 -30.16 -18.79 9.14
CA LEU A 465 -30.43 -18.58 10.56
C LEU A 465 -31.36 -17.38 10.81
N ASP A 466 -31.09 -16.24 10.15
CA ASP A 466 -31.87 -15.01 10.30
C ASP A 466 -33.31 -15.20 9.75
N ALA A 467 -33.49 -16.08 8.77
CA ALA A 467 -34.79 -16.50 8.23
C ALA A 467 -35.51 -17.59 9.07
N GLY A 468 -34.83 -18.21 10.04
CA GLY A 468 -35.37 -19.31 10.86
C GLY A 468 -35.27 -20.70 10.21
N GLU A 469 -34.62 -20.83 9.05
CA GLU A 469 -34.44 -22.07 8.30
C GLU A 469 -33.27 -22.91 8.82
N LEU A 470 -33.44 -23.46 10.04
CA LEU A 470 -32.40 -24.21 10.75
C LEU A 470 -31.89 -25.44 9.98
N SER A 471 -32.75 -26.07 9.17
CA SER A 471 -32.40 -27.25 8.38
C SER A 471 -31.40 -26.92 7.28
N LEU A 472 -31.63 -25.84 6.54
CA LEU A 472 -30.74 -25.34 5.49
C LEU A 472 -29.43 -24.84 6.10
N ALA A 473 -29.50 -24.13 7.22
CA ALA A 473 -28.32 -23.70 7.97
C ALA A 473 -27.44 -24.91 8.39
N SER A 474 -28.04 -26.01 8.88
CA SER A 474 -27.29 -27.22 9.21
C SER A 474 -26.60 -27.82 8.00
N LYS A 475 -27.30 -27.91 6.85
CA LYS A 475 -26.72 -28.43 5.60
C LYS A 475 -25.48 -27.64 5.18
N ILE A 476 -25.49 -26.32 5.28
CA ILE A 476 -24.32 -25.50 4.96
C ILE A 476 -23.14 -25.81 5.89
N ARG A 477 -23.36 -26.04 7.19
CA ARG A 477 -22.27 -26.48 8.08
C ARG A 477 -21.70 -27.84 7.67
N ASP A 478 -22.55 -28.76 7.24
CA ASP A 478 -22.10 -30.09 6.84
C ASP A 478 -21.28 -30.00 5.54
N VAL A 479 -21.70 -29.19 4.56
CA VAL A 479 -20.90 -28.88 3.37
C VAL A 479 -19.55 -28.24 3.75
N MET A 480 -19.52 -27.30 4.71
CA MET A 480 -18.25 -26.73 5.19
C MET A 480 -17.32 -27.80 5.77
N LYS A 481 -17.85 -28.76 6.54
CA LYS A 481 -17.05 -29.86 7.10
C LYS A 481 -16.52 -30.78 6.00
N GLU A 482 -17.38 -31.18 5.06
CA GLU A 482 -17.03 -32.04 3.92
C GLU A 482 -15.91 -31.43 3.07
N ARG A 483 -15.96 -30.10 2.86
CA ARG A 483 -14.97 -29.36 2.08
C ARG A 483 -13.77 -28.89 2.91
N GLY A 484 -13.69 -29.22 4.20
CA GLY A 484 -12.60 -28.81 5.10
C GLY A 484 -12.52 -27.29 5.36
N VAL A 485 -13.59 -26.55 5.08
CA VAL A 485 -13.66 -25.09 5.21
C VAL A 485 -13.87 -24.71 6.68
N LYS A 486 -12.92 -23.96 7.25
CA LYS A 486 -12.98 -23.49 8.63
C LYS A 486 -13.40 -22.03 8.70
N LYS A 487 -14.27 -21.72 9.66
CA LYS A 487 -14.65 -20.34 9.97
C LYS A 487 -13.49 -19.63 10.67
N GLU A 488 -13.18 -18.41 10.22
CA GLU A 488 -12.22 -17.55 10.90
C GLU A 488 -12.77 -17.06 12.25
N PRO A 489 -11.98 -17.15 13.33
CA PRO A 489 -12.38 -16.63 14.64
C PRO A 489 -12.41 -15.10 14.63
N GLY A 490 -13.38 -14.52 15.35
CA GLY A 490 -13.44 -13.08 15.57
C GLY A 490 -12.43 -12.66 16.63
N LEU A 491 -11.42 -11.90 16.22
CA LEU A 491 -10.37 -11.34 17.05
C LEU A 491 -10.57 -9.84 17.18
N SER A 492 -10.49 -9.32 18.39
CA SER A 492 -10.46 -7.88 18.65
C SER A 492 -9.22 -7.54 19.48
N TRP A 493 -8.57 -6.42 19.19
CA TRP A 493 -7.37 -5.99 19.90
C TRP A 493 -7.36 -4.51 20.22
N ILE A 494 -6.61 -4.15 21.25
CA ILE A 494 -6.40 -2.79 21.74
C ILE A 494 -4.92 -2.57 22.04
N GLU A 495 -4.40 -1.39 21.69
CA GLU A 495 -3.04 -0.97 22.04
C GLU A 495 -3.04 -0.20 23.36
N LEU A 496 -2.21 -0.63 24.31
CA LEU A 496 -1.91 0.08 25.54
C LEU A 496 -0.41 0.39 25.62
N ARG A 497 0.02 1.17 26.63
CA ARG A 497 1.45 1.43 26.87
C ARG A 497 2.27 0.15 27.07
N SER A 498 1.63 -0.93 27.54
CA SER A 498 2.24 -2.23 27.78
C SER A 498 2.33 -3.11 26.52
N GLY A 499 1.79 -2.66 25.37
CA GLY A 499 1.77 -3.43 24.12
C GLY A 499 0.36 -3.64 23.59
N VAL A 500 0.24 -4.51 22.59
CA VAL A 500 -1.03 -4.90 21.96
C VAL A 500 -1.65 -6.07 22.72
N HIS A 501 -2.93 -5.94 23.08
CA HIS A 501 -3.71 -6.95 23.80
C HIS A 501 -4.85 -7.45 22.92
N SER A 502 -4.87 -8.76 22.66
CA SER A 502 -5.80 -9.41 21.75
C SER A 502 -6.77 -10.31 22.49
N PHE A 503 -8.02 -10.34 22.04
CA PHE A 503 -9.11 -11.09 22.66
C PHE A 503 -9.89 -11.88 21.62
N VAL A 504 -10.23 -13.11 21.97
CA VAL A 504 -11.31 -13.88 21.32
C VAL A 504 -12.58 -13.83 22.19
N ALA A 505 -13.72 -14.21 21.62
CA ALA A 505 -14.97 -14.23 22.38
C ALA A 505 -14.86 -15.20 23.58
N GLY A 506 -15.17 -14.71 24.78
CA GLY A 506 -15.05 -15.49 26.03
C GLY A 506 -13.63 -15.78 26.49
N ASP A 507 -12.63 -15.07 25.98
CA ASP A 507 -11.23 -15.25 26.36
C ASP A 507 -11.00 -15.00 27.87
N LYS A 508 -10.21 -15.87 28.51
CA LYS A 508 -9.81 -15.78 29.92
C LYS A 508 -8.28 -15.96 30.10
N SER A 509 -7.54 -15.97 29.01
CA SER A 509 -6.08 -16.18 28.99
C SER A 509 -5.31 -14.94 29.44
N HIS A 510 -5.93 -13.75 29.33
CA HIS A 510 -5.31 -12.49 29.73
C HIS A 510 -5.01 -12.46 31.24
N PRO A 511 -3.82 -12.00 31.68
CA PRO A 511 -3.43 -11.98 33.10
C PRO A 511 -4.43 -11.24 34.01
N GLU A 512 -5.05 -10.18 33.49
CA GLU A 512 -6.04 -9.36 34.19
C GLU A 512 -7.50 -9.75 33.88
N SER A 513 -7.75 -10.97 33.39
CA SER A 513 -9.08 -11.43 32.98
C SER A 513 -10.16 -11.11 34.03
N ASN A 514 -9.95 -11.42 35.30
CA ASN A 514 -10.94 -11.16 36.36
C ASN A 514 -11.34 -9.67 36.42
N THR A 515 -10.38 -8.75 36.38
CA THR A 515 -10.62 -7.31 36.40
C THR A 515 -11.40 -6.86 35.17
N ILE A 516 -11.06 -7.39 33.98
CA ILE A 516 -11.74 -7.07 32.72
C ILE A 516 -13.21 -7.50 32.79
N TYR A 517 -13.49 -8.73 33.24
CA TYR A 517 -14.87 -9.23 33.36
C TYR A 517 -15.66 -8.47 34.42
N SER A 518 -15.05 -8.09 35.55
CA SER A 518 -15.70 -7.24 36.55
C SER A 518 -16.04 -5.87 35.98
N LYS A 519 -15.14 -5.24 35.22
CA LYS A 519 -15.41 -3.94 34.59
C LYS A 519 -16.50 -4.05 33.52
N LEU A 520 -16.48 -5.12 32.73
CA LEU A 520 -17.51 -5.36 31.73
C LEU A 520 -18.89 -5.56 32.38
N ALA A 521 -18.98 -6.28 33.50
CA ALA A 521 -20.23 -6.42 34.24
C ALA A 521 -20.73 -5.08 34.79
N GLU A 522 -19.84 -4.23 35.31
CA GLU A 522 -20.17 -2.85 35.74
C GLU A 522 -20.74 -2.03 34.57
N MET A 523 -20.07 -2.05 33.42
CA MET A 523 -20.50 -1.34 32.21
C MET A 523 -21.89 -1.79 31.74
N LEU A 524 -22.10 -3.11 31.63
CA LEU A 524 -23.39 -3.66 31.20
C LEU A 524 -24.52 -3.28 32.18
N SER A 525 -24.26 -3.31 33.49
CA SER A 525 -25.24 -2.87 34.49
C SER A 525 -25.61 -1.37 34.38
N LYS A 526 -24.66 -0.50 33.99
CA LYS A 526 -24.97 0.92 33.73
C LYS A 526 -25.86 1.08 32.50
N ILE A 527 -25.62 0.31 31.45
CA ILE A 527 -26.43 0.31 30.22
C ILE A 527 -27.86 -0.15 30.51
N ASP A 528 -28.03 -1.22 31.30
CA ASP A 528 -29.36 -1.72 31.69
C ASP A 528 -30.17 -0.65 32.43
N LYS A 529 -29.53 0.13 33.31
CA LYS A 529 -30.18 1.23 34.02
C LYS A 529 -30.61 2.36 33.07
N LEU A 530 -29.79 2.71 32.09
CA LEU A 530 -30.09 3.77 31.11
C LEU A 530 -31.25 3.38 30.18
N THR A 531 -31.28 2.12 29.72
CA THR A 531 -32.35 1.61 28.86
C THR A 531 -33.68 1.45 29.61
N ALA A 532 -33.64 1.14 30.92
CA ALA A 532 -34.82 1.11 31.78
C ALA A 532 -35.43 2.50 32.04
N THR A 533 -34.66 3.59 31.97
CA THR A 533 -35.18 4.95 32.15
C THR A 533 -35.80 5.54 30.87
N ASP A 534 -35.31 5.17 29.68
CA ASP A 534 -35.80 5.65 28.38
C ASP A 534 -37.15 5.01 27.95
N THR A 535 -37.54 3.89 28.57
CA THR A 535 -38.80 3.17 28.24
C THR A 535 -40.09 3.88 28.69
N SER A 536 -39.99 5.11 29.21
CA SER A 536 -41.13 5.98 29.52
C SER A 536 -41.61 6.86 28.35
N GLY A 537 -40.93 6.83 27.18
CA GLY A 537 -41.34 7.56 25.98
C GLY A 537 -41.17 6.74 24.69
N THR A 538 -42.30 6.42 24.04
CA THR A 538 -42.40 5.81 22.68
C THR A 538 -41.64 4.49 22.46
N LYS A 539 -42.37 3.38 22.52
CA LYS A 539 -41.90 2.06 22.06
C LYS A 539 -41.60 2.12 20.56
N SER A 540 -40.33 2.08 20.17
CA SER A 540 -39.95 1.52 18.87
C SER A 540 -39.92 0.00 19.00
N ASP A 541 -40.67 -0.71 18.15
CA ASP A 541 -40.87 -2.18 18.17
C ASP A 541 -39.60 -3.04 18.00
N ASP A 542 -38.40 -2.45 17.96
CA ASP A 542 -37.13 -3.14 17.66
C ASP A 542 -36.32 -3.54 18.90
N ILE A 543 -36.79 -3.20 20.12
CA ILE A 543 -36.08 -3.47 21.39
C ILE A 543 -36.50 -4.81 22.03
N THR A 544 -37.61 -5.41 21.61
CA THR A 544 -38.16 -6.63 22.23
C THR A 544 -37.70 -7.94 21.55
N ARG A 545 -36.39 -8.16 21.43
CA ARG A 545 -35.85 -9.50 21.14
C ARG A 545 -34.57 -9.78 21.95
N ASN A 546 -34.74 -10.65 22.96
CA ASN A 546 -33.74 -11.34 23.79
C ASN A 546 -32.96 -10.52 24.83
N GLU A 547 -33.56 -10.38 26.03
CA GLU A 547 -32.90 -10.02 27.29
C GLU A 547 -31.70 -10.93 27.65
N GLN A 548 -31.51 -12.06 26.96
CA GLN A 548 -30.38 -12.97 27.13
C GLN A 548 -29.18 -12.72 26.18
N SER A 549 -29.34 -11.91 25.12
CA SER A 549 -28.27 -11.71 24.10
C SER A 549 -27.15 -10.75 24.55
N TRP A 550 -27.46 -9.81 25.44
CA TRP A 550 -26.51 -8.77 25.87
C TRP A 550 -25.31 -9.32 26.66
N MET A 551 -25.46 -10.49 27.28
CA MET A 551 -24.44 -11.19 28.06
C MET A 551 -23.41 -11.94 27.22
N ASN A 552 -23.50 -11.91 25.88
CA ASN A 552 -22.47 -12.50 25.04
C ASN A 552 -21.14 -11.71 25.15
N TRP A 553 -20.12 -12.41 25.66
CA TRP A 553 -18.75 -11.95 25.90
C TRP A 553 -17.95 -11.80 24.60
N HIS A 554 -18.42 -10.94 23.70
CA HIS A 554 -17.73 -10.65 22.45
C HIS A 554 -16.40 -9.95 22.72
N SER A 555 -15.40 -10.23 21.89
CA SER A 555 -14.03 -9.75 22.07
C SER A 555 -13.93 -8.23 22.05
N GLU A 556 -14.80 -7.53 21.30
CA GLU A 556 -14.82 -6.06 21.29
C GLU A 556 -15.15 -5.48 22.67
N LYS A 557 -16.10 -6.10 23.39
CA LYS A 557 -16.50 -5.64 24.73
C LYS A 557 -15.39 -5.82 25.75
N LEU A 558 -14.64 -6.92 25.65
CA LEU A 558 -13.46 -7.18 26.49
C LEU A 558 -12.36 -6.15 26.23
N ALA A 559 -12.07 -5.85 24.96
CA ALA A 559 -11.09 -4.84 24.58
C ALA A 559 -11.47 -3.44 25.09
N VAL A 560 -12.75 -3.04 24.98
CA VAL A 560 -13.24 -1.76 25.53
C VAL A 560 -13.17 -1.72 27.05
N ALA A 561 -13.53 -2.82 27.73
CA ALA A 561 -13.42 -2.90 29.19
C ALA A 561 -11.95 -2.73 29.65
N LEU A 562 -10.99 -3.36 28.97
CA LEU A 562 -9.57 -3.16 29.23
C LEU A 562 -9.16 -1.70 28.99
N GLY A 563 -9.64 -1.08 27.91
CA GLY A 563 -9.40 0.33 27.60
C GLY A 563 -9.90 1.27 28.70
N LEU A 564 -11.09 1.02 29.27
CA LEU A 564 -11.64 1.80 30.37
C LEU A 564 -10.85 1.67 31.68
N ILE A 565 -10.18 0.53 31.90
CA ILE A 565 -9.34 0.32 33.09
C ILE A 565 -8.04 1.12 32.98
N HIS A 566 -7.40 1.11 31.80
CA HIS A 566 -6.02 1.56 31.65
C HIS A 566 -5.83 2.94 31.01
N LEU A 567 -6.80 3.42 30.23
CA LEU A 567 -6.68 4.68 29.52
C LEU A 567 -7.21 5.86 30.34
N PRO A 568 -6.49 6.99 30.42
CA PRO A 568 -6.95 8.21 31.10
C PRO A 568 -8.32 8.66 30.61
N GLN A 569 -9.16 9.22 31.48
CA GLN A 569 -10.56 9.59 31.18
C GLN A 569 -10.80 10.35 29.84
N PRO A 570 -9.94 11.28 29.39
CA PRO A 570 -10.17 11.98 28.13
C PRO A 570 -9.71 11.24 26.86
N ALA A 571 -8.94 10.15 26.97
CA ALA A 571 -8.28 9.53 25.81
C ALA A 571 -9.19 8.54 25.06
N PRO A 572 -9.52 8.69 23.77
CA PRO A 572 -10.44 7.77 23.09
C PRO A 572 -9.97 6.31 23.17
N ILE A 573 -10.93 5.38 23.28
CA ILE A 573 -10.67 3.94 23.30
C ILE A 573 -10.65 3.44 21.86
N ARG A 574 -9.51 2.95 21.39
CA ARG A 574 -9.36 2.43 20.03
C ARG A 574 -9.34 0.91 20.04
N VAL A 575 -10.30 0.30 19.38
CA VAL A 575 -10.40 -1.16 19.23
C VAL A 575 -10.41 -1.52 17.76
N MET A 576 -9.68 -2.56 17.41
CA MET A 576 -9.61 -3.08 16.05
C MET A 576 -10.22 -4.48 16.04
N LYS A 577 -10.89 -4.84 14.95
CA LYS A 577 -11.53 -6.15 14.76
C LYS A 577 -11.29 -6.66 13.34
N ASN A 578 -10.94 -7.94 13.23
CA ASN A 578 -10.68 -8.58 11.93
C ASN A 578 -11.95 -8.87 11.11
N LEU A 579 -13.12 -8.94 11.76
CA LEU A 579 -14.42 -9.18 11.13
C LEU A 579 -15.31 -7.94 11.26
N ARG A 580 -16.35 -7.86 10.43
CA ARG A 580 -17.41 -6.85 10.57
C ARG A 580 -18.00 -6.88 11.99
N VAL A 581 -18.22 -5.72 12.59
CA VAL A 581 -18.87 -5.62 13.92
C VAL A 581 -20.28 -6.21 13.84
N CYS A 582 -20.80 -6.84 14.89
CA CYS A 582 -22.20 -7.31 14.90
C CYS A 582 -23.15 -6.23 15.45
N ARG A 583 -24.46 -6.36 15.18
CA ARG A 583 -25.48 -5.38 15.61
C ARG A 583 -25.42 -5.13 17.11
N ASP A 584 -25.29 -6.20 17.89
CA ASP A 584 -25.22 -6.15 19.35
C ASP A 584 -23.98 -5.40 19.85
N CYS A 585 -22.81 -5.64 19.26
CA CYS A 585 -21.59 -4.92 19.62
C CYS A 585 -21.70 -3.45 19.23
N HIS A 586 -22.20 -3.13 18.04
CA HIS A 586 -22.37 -1.76 17.59
C HIS A 586 -23.32 -0.97 18.53
N LEU A 587 -24.45 -1.56 18.90
CA LEU A 587 -25.39 -0.97 19.86
C LEU A 587 -24.76 -0.82 21.25
N ALA A 588 -24.04 -1.84 21.73
CA ALA A 588 -23.34 -1.76 23.00
C ALA A 588 -22.32 -0.61 23.01
N MET A 589 -21.52 -0.42 21.96
CA MET A 589 -20.55 0.67 21.90
C MET A 589 -21.20 2.05 21.91
N LYS A 590 -22.34 2.23 21.22
CA LYS A 590 -23.15 3.45 21.35
C LYS A 590 -23.52 3.70 22.81
N LEU A 591 -24.15 2.74 23.47
CA LEU A 591 -24.62 2.89 24.84
C LEU A 591 -23.48 3.11 25.83
N ILE A 592 -22.35 2.40 25.68
CA ILE A 592 -21.14 2.59 26.50
C ILE A 592 -20.58 4.00 26.31
N SER A 593 -20.52 4.50 25.06
CA SER A 593 -19.98 5.85 24.79
C SER A 593 -20.78 6.94 25.50
N LYS A 594 -22.11 6.77 25.60
CA LYS A 594 -23.01 7.65 26.35
C LYS A 594 -22.84 7.48 27.85
N SER A 595 -22.83 6.24 28.35
CA SER A 595 -22.81 5.94 29.79
C SER A 595 -21.49 6.32 30.46
N GLU A 596 -20.37 6.13 29.77
CA GLU A 596 -19.03 6.44 30.28
C GLU A 596 -18.53 7.83 29.86
N ASN A 597 -19.34 8.58 29.09
CA ASN A 597 -18.99 9.86 28.46
C ASN A 597 -17.61 9.78 27.78
N ARG A 598 -17.46 8.78 26.91
CA ARG A 598 -16.17 8.38 26.36
C ARG A 598 -16.27 8.03 24.90
N GLU A 599 -15.41 8.61 24.08
CA GLU A 599 -15.29 8.23 22.68
C GLU A 599 -14.71 6.81 22.54
N ILE A 600 -15.37 5.99 21.73
CA ILE A 600 -14.89 4.67 21.32
C ILE A 600 -14.74 4.68 19.81
N ILE A 601 -13.57 4.32 19.32
CA ILE A 601 -13.26 4.21 17.90
C ILE A 601 -13.04 2.73 17.61
N LEU A 602 -13.98 2.12 16.89
CA LEU A 602 -13.91 0.71 16.52
C LEU A 602 -13.65 0.58 15.02
N ARG A 603 -12.52 0.00 14.64
CA ARG A 603 -12.28 -0.42 13.26
C ARG A 603 -12.76 -1.86 13.09
N ASP A 604 -13.61 -2.10 12.10
CA ASP A 604 -13.93 -3.44 11.64
C ASP A 604 -13.24 -3.76 10.30
N ALA A 605 -13.59 -4.90 9.69
CA ALA A 605 -13.01 -5.32 8.42
C ALA A 605 -13.22 -4.34 7.24
N ILE A 606 -14.21 -3.43 7.35
CA ILE A 606 -14.66 -2.57 6.25
C ILE A 606 -14.37 -1.09 6.56
N ARG A 607 -14.57 -0.65 7.81
CA ARG A 607 -14.54 0.78 8.16
C ARG A 607 -14.32 1.05 9.64
N PHE A 608 -14.21 2.33 9.99
CA PHE A 608 -14.24 2.83 11.35
C PHE A 608 -15.65 3.27 11.75
N HIS A 609 -15.95 3.04 13.02
CA HIS A 609 -17.15 3.49 13.71
C HIS A 609 -16.70 4.36 14.87
N HIS A 610 -17.07 5.64 14.85
CA HIS A 610 -16.77 6.59 15.93
C HIS A 610 -18.01 6.74 16.79
N PHE A 611 -17.98 6.16 17.99
CA PHE A 611 -19.07 6.22 18.95
C PHE A 611 -18.85 7.39 19.91
N ARG A 612 -19.77 8.36 19.87
CA ARG A 612 -19.74 9.57 20.71
C ARG A 612 -21.16 9.85 21.19
N ASP A 613 -21.32 9.97 22.52
CA ASP A 613 -22.59 10.33 23.17
C ASP A 613 -23.81 9.52 22.68
N GLY A 614 -23.65 8.20 22.49
CA GLY A 614 -24.75 7.33 22.04
C GLY A 614 -25.01 7.33 20.54
N SER A 615 -24.29 8.14 19.78
CA SER A 615 -24.33 8.16 18.31
C SER A 615 -23.11 7.47 17.70
N CYS A 616 -23.21 7.09 16.43
CA CYS A 616 -22.09 6.56 15.65
C CYS A 616 -21.90 7.39 14.38
N SER A 617 -20.66 7.59 13.92
CA SER A 617 -20.35 8.33 12.68
C SER A 617 -21.03 7.77 11.43
N CYS A 618 -21.51 6.54 11.47
CA CYS A 618 -22.22 5.93 10.37
C CYS A 618 -23.74 6.13 10.33
N ALA A 619 -24.31 6.81 11.32
CA ALA A 619 -25.76 7.00 11.45
C ALA A 619 -26.58 5.69 11.36
N ASP A 620 -26.04 4.59 11.89
CA ASP A 620 -26.61 3.23 11.83
C ASP A 620 -26.80 2.66 10.41
N TYR A 621 -26.22 3.30 9.40
CA TYR A 621 -26.15 2.82 8.03
C TYR A 621 -24.81 2.10 7.80
N TRP A 622 -24.75 0.79 8.03
CA TRP A 622 -23.59 -0.05 7.68
C TRP A 622 -23.97 -1.34 6.98
#